data_AF-A0A1G8RCM3-F1
#
_entry.id   AF-A0A1G8RCM3-F1
#
_cell.length_a   1.000
_cell.length_b   1.000
_cell.length_c   1.000
_cell.angle_alpha   90.00
_cell.angle_beta   90.00
_cell.angle_gamma   90.00
#
_symmetry.space_group_name_H-M   'P 1'
#
loop_
_entity.id
_entity.type
_entity.pdbx_description
1 polymer ?
#
loop_
_entity_poly.entity_id
_entity_poly.type
_entity_poly.pdbx_seq_one_letter_code
_entity_poly.pdbx_strand_id
1 'polypeptide(L)' 'MAPRCRAKSKRSGQRCKAPAVFGWAVCRMHGARGGHGSGKKNPAYKHGLRSQELVEMRKAINELVREGKEVEGLIS' A
#
# COMPACT_ATOMS: atom_id res chain seq x y z
N MET A 1 15.59 8.65 -24.07
CA MET A 1 15.88 7.23 -23.76
C MET A 1 15.15 6.87 -22.47
N ALA A 2 14.32 5.82 -22.44
CA ALA A 2 13.56 5.45 -21.24
C ALA A 2 14.46 4.72 -20.22
N PRO A 3 14.31 4.97 -18.90
CA PRO A 3 15.07 4.24 -17.88
C PRO A 3 14.75 2.74 -17.93
N ARG A 4 15.73 1.90 -17.57
CA ARG A 4 15.52 0.44 -17.47
C ARG A 4 14.73 0.08 -16.21
N CYS A 5 13.93 -0.98 -16.32
CA CYS A 5 13.21 -1.57 -15.21
C CYS A 5 14.14 -1.90 -14.03
N ARG A 6 13.78 -1.50 -12.81
CA ARG A 6 14.61 -1.74 -11.62
C ARG A 6 14.53 -3.17 -11.08
N ALA A 7 13.44 -3.90 -11.36
CA ALA A 7 13.24 -5.27 -10.88
C ALA A 7 14.28 -6.27 -11.42
N LYS A 8 14.49 -7.35 -10.68
CA LYS A 8 15.23 -8.54 -11.14
C LYS A 8 14.27 -9.53 -11.81
N SER A 9 14.71 -10.12 -12.91
CA SER A 9 13.96 -11.18 -13.59
C SER A 9 13.91 -12.42 -12.72
N LYS A 10 12.70 -12.93 -12.46
CA LYS A 10 12.50 -14.17 -11.67
C LYS A 10 13.24 -15.38 -12.28
N ARG A 11 13.32 -15.47 -13.61
CA ARG A 11 13.95 -16.60 -14.32
C ARG A 11 15.48 -16.59 -14.20
N SER A 12 16.09 -15.41 -14.24
CA SER A 12 17.57 -15.29 -14.36
C SER A 12 18.24 -14.73 -13.11
N GLY A 13 17.48 -14.15 -12.18
CA GLY A 13 18.01 -13.41 -11.03
C GLY A 13 18.68 -12.08 -11.39
N GLN A 14 18.92 -11.79 -12.67
CA GLN A 14 19.59 -10.59 -13.14
C GLN A 14 18.64 -9.40 -13.27
N ARG A 15 19.20 -8.17 -13.28
CA ARG A 15 18.40 -6.96 -13.50
C ARG A 15 17.66 -7.03 -14.84
N CYS A 16 16.38 -6.66 -14.83
CA CYS A 16 15.57 -6.62 -16.03
C CYS A 16 16.13 -5.59 -17.03
N LYS A 17 16.33 -6.02 -18.27
CA LYS A 17 16.83 -5.16 -19.36
C LYS A 17 15.73 -4.40 -20.10
N ALA A 18 14.45 -4.69 -19.83
CA ALA A 18 13.32 -4.04 -20.47
C ALA A 18 13.17 -2.56 -20.05
N PRO A 19 12.63 -1.69 -20.92
CA PRO A 19 12.33 -0.31 -20.55
C PRO A 19 11.22 -0.25 -19.49
N ALA A 20 11.34 0.69 -18.56
CA ALA A 20 10.27 1.01 -17.62
C ALA A 20 9.12 1.73 -18.35
N VAL A 21 7.89 1.52 -17.88
CA VAL A 21 6.74 2.27 -18.37
C VAL A 21 6.86 3.73 -17.93
N PHE A 22 6.45 4.68 -18.76
CA PHE A 22 6.47 6.10 -18.42
C PHE A 22 5.77 6.37 -17.07
N GLY A 23 6.47 7.05 -16.15
CA GLY A 23 5.99 7.30 -14.79
C GLY A 23 6.18 6.14 -13.80
N TRP A 24 6.76 5.01 -14.21
CA TRP A 24 6.98 3.84 -13.37
C TRP A 24 8.46 3.47 -13.30
N ALA A 25 8.85 2.80 -12.21
CA ALA A 25 10.21 2.29 -12.03
C ALA A 25 10.42 0.88 -12.63
N VAL A 26 9.35 0.24 -13.11
CA VAL A 26 9.33 -1.15 -13.57
C VAL A 26 8.69 -1.26 -14.97
N CYS A 27 8.93 -2.37 -15.66
CA CYS A 27 8.30 -2.65 -16.96
C CYS A 27 6.91 -3.29 -16.81
N ARG A 28 6.15 -3.41 -17.90
CA ARG A 28 4.82 -4.06 -17.91
C ARG A 28 4.82 -5.47 -17.33
N MET A 29 5.92 -6.22 -17.50
CA MET A 29 6.04 -7.58 -16.97
C MET A 29 6.37 -7.62 -15.48
N HIS A 30 7.02 -6.58 -14.96
CA HIS A 30 7.39 -6.48 -13.54
C HIS A 30 6.42 -5.58 -12.76
N GLY A 31 5.17 -5.47 -13.22
CA GLY A 31 4.07 -4.90 -12.45
C GLY A 31 3.71 -3.46 -12.77
N ALA A 32 4.30 -2.85 -13.80
CA ALA A 32 3.84 -1.52 -14.21
C ALA A 32 2.39 -1.55 -14.66
N ARG A 33 1.59 -0.59 -14.18
CA ARG A 33 0.12 -0.55 -14.34
C ARG A 33 -0.62 -1.73 -13.71
N GLY A 34 0.07 -2.56 -12.93
CA GLY A 34 -0.54 -3.63 -12.15
C GLY A 34 -1.12 -3.11 -10.85
N GLY A 35 -1.94 -3.95 -10.21
CA GLY A 35 -2.66 -3.60 -8.98
C GLY A 35 -4.01 -2.95 -9.26
N HIS A 36 -4.97 -3.19 -8.38
CA HIS A 36 -6.25 -2.51 -8.40
C HIS A 36 -6.16 -1.22 -7.58
N GLY A 37 -6.79 -0.15 -8.06
CA GLY A 37 -6.91 1.10 -7.30
C GLY A 37 -7.71 0.90 -6.00
N SER A 38 -7.73 1.92 -5.14
CA SER A 38 -8.54 1.91 -3.92
C SER A 38 -10.05 2.11 -4.23
N GLY A 39 -10.89 1.89 -3.21
CA GLY A 39 -12.33 2.18 -3.25
C GLY A 39 -13.20 1.03 -3.75
N LYS A 40 -14.48 1.34 -4.04
CA LYS A 40 -15.54 0.35 -4.36
C LYS A 40 -15.25 -0.49 -5.62
N LYS A 41 -14.42 0.01 -6.53
CA LYS A 41 -14.02 -0.72 -7.75
C LYS A 41 -12.92 -1.76 -7.50
N ASN A 42 -12.31 -1.77 -6.31
CA ASN A 42 -11.32 -2.77 -5.95
C ASN A 42 -12.03 -4.12 -5.72
N PRO A 43 -11.59 -5.23 -6.33
CA PRO A 43 -12.23 -6.53 -6.14
C PRO A 43 -12.15 -7.05 -4.69
N ALA A 44 -11.22 -6.55 -3.87
CA ALA A 44 -11.15 -6.85 -2.45
C ALA A 44 -12.11 -6.01 -1.60
N TYR A 45 -12.79 -5.02 -2.18
CA TYR A 45 -13.78 -4.21 -1.48
C TYR A 45 -15.04 -5.05 -1.24
N LYS A 46 -15.38 -5.25 0.04
CA LYS A 46 -16.62 -5.91 0.46
C LYS A 46 -17.61 -4.90 1.01
N HIS A 47 -17.32 -4.37 2.19
CA HIS A 47 -18.19 -3.46 2.95
C HIS A 47 -17.43 -2.23 3.49
N GLY A 48 -16.24 -1.93 2.96
CA GLY A 48 -15.48 -0.73 3.34
C GLY A 48 -14.76 -0.78 4.69
N LEU A 49 -15.08 -1.68 5.63
CA LEU A 49 -14.42 -1.76 6.96
C LEU A 49 -12.89 -1.98 6.94
N ARG A 50 -12.32 -2.35 5.79
CA ARG A 50 -10.86 -2.44 5.56
C ARG A 50 -10.34 -1.38 4.59
N SER A 51 -11.10 -0.32 4.34
CA SER A 51 -10.61 0.84 3.60
C SER A 51 -9.51 1.53 4.41
N GLN A 52 -8.65 2.27 3.71
CA GLN A 52 -7.61 3.07 4.37
C GLN A 52 -8.23 4.05 5.38
N GLU A 53 -9.30 4.73 4.99
CA GLU A 53 -10.05 5.67 5.84
C GLU A 53 -10.49 5.04 7.16
N LEU A 54 -11.13 3.87 7.14
CA LEU A 54 -11.60 3.24 8.38
C LEU A 54 -10.46 2.63 9.21
N VAL A 55 -9.36 2.22 8.56
CA VAL A 55 -8.15 1.81 9.30
C VAL A 55 -7.54 2.99 10.04
N GLU A 56 -7.42 4.16 9.41
CA GLU A 56 -6.89 5.37 10.07
C GLU A 56 -7.82 5.86 11.17
N MET A 57 -9.14 5.89 10.94
CA MET A 57 -10.12 6.23 11.98
C MET A 57 -10.02 5.28 13.19
N ARG A 58 -9.85 3.98 12.95
CA ARG A 58 -9.68 2.99 14.03
C ARG A 58 -8.39 3.24 14.81
N LYS A 59 -7.29 3.61 14.16
CA LYS A 59 -6.04 3.97 14.85
C LYS A 59 -6.23 5.18 15.75
N ALA A 60 -6.87 6.24 15.25
CA ALA A 60 -7.16 7.45 16.02
C ALA A 60 -8.03 7.14 17.25
N ILE A 61 -9.09 6.33 17.10
CA ILE A 61 -9.91 5.90 18.24
C ILE A 61 -9.08 5.11 19.27
N ASN A 62 -8.22 4.19 18.81
CA ASN A 62 -7.39 3.40 19.72
C ASN A 62 -6.35 4.26 20.47
N GLU A 63 -5.87 5.34 19.85
CA GLU A 63 -4.97 6.30 20.47
C GLU A 63 -5.70 7.08 21.58
N LEU A 64 -6.89 7.63 21.29
CA LEU A 64 -7.73 8.29 22.30
C LEU A 64 -8.07 7.36 23.48
N VAL A 65 -8.38 6.09 23.20
CA VAL A 65 -8.64 5.09 24.25
C VAL A 65 -7.39 4.83 25.10
N ARG A 66 -6.19 4.86 24.51
CA ARG A 66 -4.94 4.69 25.26
C ARG A 66 -4.70 5.89 26.17
N GLU A 67 -4.80 7.10 25.63
CA GLU A 67 -4.66 8.34 26.38
C GLU A 67 -5.66 8.40 27.53
N GLY A 68 -6.92 8.03 27.29
CA GLY A 68 -7.95 7.97 28.33
C GLY A 68 -7.57 7.05 29.49
N LYS A 69 -7.02 5.86 29.20
CA LYS A 69 -6.55 4.92 30.23
C LYS A 69 -5.36 5.44 31.02
N GLU A 70 -4.46 6.18 30.37
CA GLU A 70 -3.32 6.82 31.05
C GLU A 70 -3.82 7.87 32.04
N VAL A 71 -4.80 8.69 31.64
CA VAL A 71 -5.41 9.69 32.52
C VAL A 71 -6.16 9.04 33.69
N GLU A 72 -6.97 8.00 33.44
CA GLU A 72 -7.65 7.24 34.49
C GLU A 72 -6.67 6.68 35.53
N GLY A 73 -5.51 6.20 35.06
CA GLY A 73 -4.45 5.67 35.92
C GLY A 73 -3.73 6.73 36.77
N LEU A 74 -3.81 8.01 36.44
CA LEU A 74 -3.26 9.10 37.26
C LEU A 74 -4.23 9.51 38.39
N ILE A 75 -5.51 9.22 38.23
CA ILE A 75 -6.59 9.62 39.17
C ILE A 75 -6.94 8.48 40.13
N SER A 76 -6.55 7.25 39.82
CA SER A 76 -6.74 6.05 40.66
C SER A 76 -5.56 5.83 41.61
#